data_AF-A0A522V6J5-F1
#
_entry.id   AF-A0A522V6J5-F1
#
_cell.length_a   1.000
_cell.length_b   1.000
_cell.length_c   1.000
_cell.angle_alpha   90.00
_cell.angle_beta   90.00
_cell.angle_gamma   90.00
#
_symmetry.space_group_name_H-M   'P 1'
#
loop_
_entity.id
_entity.type
_entity.pdbx_description
1 polymer ?
#
loop_
_entity_poly.entity_id
_entity_poly.type
_entity_poly.pdbx_seq_one_letter_code
_entity_poly.pdbx_strand_id
1 'polypeptide(L)'
;MSSRENYIQLAVITISPVVMEQENLDDIRKKADKFESQYNKLKQEFKDYIEVSRKNEEKKRIEIKADLSKKLLVVADSLTRISGSDNEQTCEMMKNYSDNIRKNIEAIYDQMLYASGLTPIEPGAGDKFDEKRHIAVGLEYGTKYPQNSIFRVARKGYLFENNIVRPAEVIVSKNPVEQKMIKKGFWDRLTGLIKKEKPQVSEMNKRIDEIERIQKEKIDMISIDLESLRTSIRELETKAKQTYELEVERKQNIAEISNKQFIQKEKFDKIPWI
;
A
#
# COMPACT_ATOMS: atom_id res chain seq x y z
N MET A 1 -34.53 -85.60 -82.16
CA MET A 1 -34.78 -85.83 -80.71
C MET A 1 -33.42 -85.95 -80.07
N SER A 2 -33.02 -85.30 -78.99
CA SER A 2 -33.64 -84.45 -77.97
C SER A 2 -32.45 -83.64 -77.42
N SER A 3 -32.47 -82.31 -77.46
CA SER A 3 -32.96 -81.47 -76.36
C SER A 3 -32.30 -81.77 -74.99
N ARG A 4 -31.56 -80.74 -74.51
CA ARG A 4 -31.49 -80.27 -73.10
C ARG A 4 -30.41 -80.78 -72.13
N GLU A 5 -29.13 -80.77 -72.48
CA GLU A 5 -28.09 -81.04 -71.44
C GLU A 5 -26.99 -80.00 -71.21
N ASN A 6 -26.93 -78.86 -71.90
CA ASN A 6 -25.79 -77.95 -71.71
C ASN A 6 -26.14 -76.48 -71.43
N TYR A 7 -27.07 -76.25 -70.50
CA TYR A 7 -27.38 -74.90 -70.01
C TYR A 7 -27.01 -74.64 -68.54
N ILE A 8 -26.35 -75.58 -67.83
CA ILE A 8 -26.12 -75.43 -66.37
C ILE A 8 -24.65 -75.10 -66.01
N GLN A 9 -23.71 -75.02 -66.96
CA GLN A 9 -22.32 -74.66 -66.65
C GLN A 9 -22.00 -73.15 -66.55
N LEU A 10 -23.01 -72.27 -66.58
CA LEU A 10 -22.80 -70.82 -66.42
C LEU A 10 -23.13 -70.28 -65.01
N ALA A 11 -23.41 -71.16 -64.04
CA ALA A 11 -23.86 -70.75 -62.70
C ALA A 11 -22.73 -70.57 -61.66
N VAL A 12 -21.46 -70.55 -62.05
CA VAL A 12 -20.37 -70.34 -61.10
C VAL A 12 -19.51 -69.21 -61.61
N ILE A 13 -19.16 -68.30 -60.71
CA ILE A 13 -18.42 -67.05 -60.92
C ILE A 13 -19.38 -65.88 -61.19
N THR A 14 -19.77 -65.17 -60.14
CA THR A 14 -19.78 -63.68 -60.08
C THR A 14 -20.47 -63.12 -58.83
N ILE A 15 -20.31 -63.69 -57.63
CA ILE A 15 -20.66 -62.94 -56.40
C ILE A 15 -19.69 -63.27 -55.27
N SER A 16 -18.42 -62.84 -55.37
CA SER A 16 -17.54 -62.68 -54.19
C SER A 16 -16.22 -61.93 -54.49
N PRO A 17 -16.28 -60.66 -54.91
CA PRO A 17 -15.24 -59.72 -54.45
C PRO A 17 -15.76 -58.38 -53.91
N VAL A 18 -17.02 -58.00 -54.19
CA VAL A 18 -17.54 -56.65 -53.90
C VAL A 18 -17.76 -56.40 -52.39
N VAL A 19 -18.04 -57.43 -51.60
CA VAL A 19 -18.38 -57.27 -50.17
C VAL A 19 -17.14 -57.01 -49.29
N MET A 20 -15.99 -57.62 -49.64
CA MET A 20 -14.72 -57.46 -48.90
C MET A 20 -14.09 -56.07 -49.11
N GLU A 21 -14.38 -55.42 -50.22
CA GLU A 21 -13.84 -54.11 -50.57
C GLU A 21 -14.64 -52.96 -49.92
N GLN A 22 -15.94 -53.16 -49.68
CA GLN A 22 -16.80 -52.20 -48.98
C GLN A 22 -16.51 -52.12 -47.47
N GLU A 23 -16.17 -53.24 -46.82
CA GLU A 23 -15.81 -53.26 -45.40
C GLU A 23 -14.52 -52.46 -45.12
N ASN A 24 -13.53 -52.54 -46.01
CA ASN A 24 -12.33 -51.69 -45.96
C ASN A 24 -12.64 -50.21 -46.21
N LEU A 25 -13.57 -49.89 -47.12
CA LEU A 25 -13.96 -48.51 -47.41
C LEU A 25 -14.65 -47.84 -46.22
N ASP A 26 -15.52 -48.56 -45.51
CA ASP A 26 -16.20 -48.04 -44.33
C ASP A 26 -15.25 -47.84 -43.14
N ASP A 27 -14.27 -48.73 -42.96
CA ASP A 27 -13.23 -48.56 -41.93
C ASP A 27 -12.27 -47.40 -42.25
N ILE A 28 -11.95 -47.17 -43.52
CA ILE A 28 -11.17 -46.01 -43.96
C ILE A 28 -11.96 -44.72 -43.72
N ARG A 29 -13.27 -44.70 -44.02
CA ARG A 29 -14.15 -43.54 -43.74
C ARG A 29 -14.24 -43.23 -42.25
N LYS A 30 -14.46 -44.24 -41.39
CA LYS A 30 -14.46 -44.05 -39.94
C LYS A 30 -13.13 -43.49 -39.41
N LYS A 31 -12.00 -43.93 -39.97
CA LYS A 31 -10.68 -43.37 -39.63
C LYS A 31 -10.56 -41.92 -40.08
N ALA A 32 -11.02 -41.59 -41.29
CA ALA A 32 -11.03 -40.23 -41.81
C ALA A 32 -11.89 -39.30 -40.92
N ASP A 33 -13.12 -39.70 -40.59
CA ASP A 33 -14.03 -38.94 -39.73
C ASP A 33 -13.43 -38.73 -38.32
N LYS A 34 -12.76 -39.76 -37.79
CA LYS A 34 -12.07 -39.66 -36.49
C LYS A 34 -10.92 -38.66 -36.54
N PHE A 35 -10.11 -38.68 -37.60
CA PHE A 35 -9.03 -37.71 -37.77
C PHE A 35 -9.55 -36.30 -38.01
N GLU A 36 -10.63 -36.14 -38.77
CA GLU A 36 -11.27 -34.85 -38.99
C GLU A 36 -11.81 -34.27 -37.68
N SER A 37 -12.49 -35.10 -36.88
CA SER A 37 -12.96 -34.71 -35.54
C SER A 37 -11.81 -34.29 -34.63
N GLN A 38 -10.72 -35.07 -34.58
CA GLN A 38 -9.54 -34.73 -33.79
C GLN A 38 -8.86 -33.45 -34.28
N TYR A 39 -8.74 -33.27 -35.59
CA TYR A 39 -8.17 -32.07 -36.20
C TYR A 39 -8.99 -30.83 -35.87
N ASN A 40 -10.32 -30.91 -36.01
CA ASN A 40 -11.22 -29.80 -35.68
C ASN A 40 -11.17 -29.45 -34.19
N LYS A 41 -11.10 -30.46 -33.32
CA LYS A 41 -10.91 -30.27 -31.88
C LYS A 41 -9.58 -29.58 -31.57
N LEU A 42 -8.47 -30.09 -32.10
CA LEU A 42 -7.13 -29.52 -31.90
C LEU A 42 -7.05 -28.08 -32.44
N LYS A 43 -7.67 -27.82 -33.60
CA LYS A 43 -7.76 -26.48 -34.20
C LYS A 43 -8.51 -25.51 -33.29
N GLN A 44 -9.59 -25.95 -32.64
CA GLN A 44 -10.32 -25.13 -31.69
C GLN A 44 -9.51 -24.88 -30.42
N GLU A 45 -8.93 -25.92 -29.83
CA GLU A 45 -8.06 -25.79 -28.65
C GLU A 45 -6.87 -24.86 -28.90
N PHE A 46 -6.29 -24.91 -30.10
CA PHE A 46 -5.19 -24.03 -30.48
C PHE A 46 -5.64 -22.56 -30.62
N LYS A 47 -6.83 -22.32 -31.17
CA LYS A 47 -7.41 -20.96 -31.21
C LYS A 47 -7.65 -20.42 -29.81
N ASP A 48 -8.26 -21.22 -28.94
CA ASP A 48 -8.54 -20.84 -27.56
C ASP A 48 -7.24 -20.57 -26.79
N TYR A 49 -6.21 -21.40 -27.00
CA TYR A 49 -4.87 -21.21 -26.43
C TYR A 49 -4.25 -19.89 -26.87
N ILE A 50 -4.30 -19.53 -28.16
CA ILE A 50 -3.78 -18.25 -28.66
C ILE A 50 -4.50 -17.08 -27.98
N GLU A 51 -5.84 -17.14 -27.90
CA GLU A 51 -6.63 -16.07 -27.29
C GLU A 51 -6.31 -15.90 -25.81
N VAL A 52 -6.24 -16.99 -25.06
CA VAL A 52 -5.88 -16.99 -23.63
C VAL A 52 -4.45 -16.51 -23.43
N SER A 53 -3.50 -16.99 -24.24
CA SER A 53 -2.10 -16.59 -24.18
C SER A 53 -1.94 -15.09 -24.41
N ARG A 54 -2.60 -14.53 -25.43
CA ARG A 54 -2.61 -13.10 -25.72
C ARG A 54 -3.18 -12.27 -24.56
N LYS A 55 -4.31 -12.70 -23.98
CA LYS A 55 -4.90 -12.03 -22.81
C LYS A 55 -3.98 -12.08 -21.59
N ASN A 56 -3.29 -13.21 -21.38
CA ASN A 56 -2.36 -13.37 -20.27
C ASN A 56 -1.09 -12.53 -20.44
N GLU A 57 -0.59 -12.40 -21.67
CA GLU A 57 0.54 -11.52 -21.97
C GLU A 57 0.21 -10.05 -21.69
N GLU A 58 -0.98 -9.59 -22.10
CA GLU A 58 -1.42 -8.22 -21.83
C GLU A 58 -1.57 -7.95 -20.33
N LYS A 59 -2.18 -8.89 -19.59
CA LYS A 59 -2.28 -8.78 -18.12
C LYS A 59 -0.90 -8.69 -17.46
N LYS A 60 0.04 -9.55 -17.88
CA LYS A 60 1.42 -9.52 -17.36
C LYS A 60 2.12 -8.20 -17.68
N ARG A 61 1.92 -7.66 -18.88
CA ARG A 61 2.46 -6.35 -19.26
C ARG A 61 1.97 -5.25 -18.33
N ILE A 62 0.66 -5.21 -18.05
CA ILE A 62 0.06 -4.24 -17.14
C ILE A 62 0.59 -4.45 -15.71
N GLU A 63 0.68 -5.69 -15.25
CA GLU A 63 1.18 -6.03 -13.91
C GLU A 63 2.64 -5.61 -13.71
N ILE A 64 3.52 -5.90 -14.68
CA ILE A 64 4.93 -5.48 -14.65
C ILE A 64 5.05 -3.96 -14.57
N LYS A 65 4.27 -3.23 -15.38
CA LYS A 65 4.24 -1.76 -15.32
C LYS A 65 3.76 -1.27 -13.96
N ALA A 66 2.68 -1.84 -13.42
CA ALA A 66 2.15 -1.47 -12.12
C ALA A 66 3.17 -1.71 -10.99
N ASP A 67 3.91 -2.82 -11.02
CA ASP A 67 4.94 -3.12 -10.02
C ASP A 67 6.16 -2.20 -10.13
N LEU A 68 6.56 -1.79 -11.34
CA LEU A 68 7.57 -0.75 -11.52
C LEU A 68 7.08 0.58 -10.94
N SER A 69 5.83 0.96 -11.23
CA SER A 69 5.21 2.15 -10.69
C SER A 69 5.14 2.13 -9.16
N LYS A 70 4.83 0.99 -8.52
CA LYS A 70 4.89 0.84 -7.04
C LYS A 70 6.26 1.17 -6.46
N LYS A 71 7.34 0.71 -7.11
CA LYS A 71 8.71 1.00 -6.65
C LYS A 71 9.03 2.49 -6.75
N LEU A 72 8.58 3.14 -7.83
CA LEU A 72 8.75 4.58 -8.01
C LEU A 72 7.95 5.40 -6.99
N LEU A 73 6.78 4.92 -6.54
CA LEU A 73 5.99 5.59 -5.50
C LEU A 73 6.75 5.80 -4.18
N VAL A 74 7.70 4.91 -3.83
CA VAL A 74 8.54 5.07 -2.62
C VAL A 74 9.41 6.34 -2.74
N VAL A 75 9.91 6.62 -3.94
CA VAL A 75 10.68 7.83 -4.22
C VAL A 75 9.77 9.05 -4.18
N ALA A 76 8.58 8.97 -4.78
CA ALA A 76 7.59 10.04 -4.77
C ALA A 76 7.14 10.43 -3.34
N ASP A 77 6.94 9.44 -2.46
CA ASP A 77 6.62 9.69 -1.05
C ASP A 77 7.81 10.35 -0.32
N SER A 78 9.04 9.96 -0.64
CA SER A 78 10.25 10.59 -0.08
C SER A 78 10.37 12.05 -0.49
N LEU A 79 10.09 12.38 -1.76
CA LEU A 79 10.03 13.74 -2.27
C LEU A 79 8.94 14.57 -1.56
N THR A 80 7.76 13.99 -1.38
CA THR A 80 6.63 14.65 -0.69
C THR A 80 6.96 14.92 0.80
N ARG A 81 7.71 14.03 1.44
CA ARG A 81 8.18 14.24 2.82
C ARG A 81 9.16 15.41 2.93
N ILE A 82 10.03 15.57 1.94
CA ILE A 82 11.00 16.68 1.89
C ILE A 82 10.28 18.01 1.63
N SER A 83 9.26 18.02 0.76
CA SER A 83 8.50 19.25 0.50
C SER A 83 7.61 19.69 1.67
N GLY A 84 7.20 18.77 2.55
CA GLY A 84 6.38 19.07 3.73
C GLY A 84 7.14 19.39 5.01
N SER A 85 8.49 19.34 5.02
CA SER A 85 9.30 19.70 6.18
C SER A 85 9.59 21.19 6.21
N ASP A 86 8.59 21.99 6.50
CA ASP A 86 8.78 23.43 6.74
C ASP A 86 9.29 23.65 8.17
N ASN A 87 10.52 24.16 8.29
CA ASN A 87 11.03 24.67 9.55
C ASN A 87 10.49 26.10 9.72
N GLU A 88 9.53 26.28 10.63
CA GLU A 88 8.81 27.54 10.87
C GLU A 88 9.70 28.73 11.31
N GLN A 89 11.01 28.51 11.52
CA GLN A 89 11.97 29.45 12.11
C GLN A 89 13.09 29.90 11.14
N THR A 90 12.78 30.21 9.88
CA THR A 90 13.80 30.65 8.90
C THR A 90 13.55 32.05 8.30
N CYS A 91 14.65 32.77 8.03
CA CYS A 91 14.68 34.10 7.43
C CYS A 91 14.00 34.15 6.04
N GLU A 92 13.47 35.31 5.64
CA GLU A 92 12.67 35.50 4.42
C GLU A 92 13.36 35.08 3.11
N MET A 93 14.68 35.29 2.98
CA MET A 93 15.44 34.78 1.84
C MET A 93 15.50 33.25 1.78
N MET A 94 15.54 32.60 2.95
CA MET A 94 15.55 31.15 3.07
C MET A 94 14.15 30.57 2.79
N LYS A 95 13.08 31.32 3.09
CA LYS A 95 11.71 31.00 2.67
C LYS A 95 11.55 31.03 1.15
N ASN A 96 12.01 32.09 0.47
CA ASN A 96 11.95 32.18 -1.00
C ASN A 96 12.76 31.06 -1.69
N TYR A 97 13.94 30.72 -1.15
CA TYR A 97 14.74 29.61 -1.67
C TYR A 97 14.05 28.26 -1.44
N SER A 98 13.45 28.06 -0.25
CA SER A 98 12.66 26.88 0.09
C SER A 98 11.42 26.73 -0.82
N ASP A 99 10.71 27.82 -1.10
CA ASP A 99 9.55 27.81 -2.01
C ASP A 99 9.92 27.42 -3.45
N ASN A 100 11.06 27.91 -3.95
CA ASN A 100 11.54 27.51 -5.26
C ASN A 100 11.91 26.03 -5.29
N ILE A 101 12.58 25.51 -4.25
CA ILE A 101 12.87 24.09 -4.13
C ILE A 101 11.58 23.27 -4.09
N ARG A 102 10.59 23.69 -3.30
CA ARG A 102 9.30 23.01 -3.19
C ARG A 102 8.59 22.91 -4.54
N LYS A 103 8.50 24.01 -5.28
CA LYS A 103 7.93 24.03 -6.64
C LYS A 103 8.67 23.11 -7.61
N ASN A 104 10.00 23.05 -7.53
CA ASN A 104 10.78 22.13 -8.35
C ASN A 104 10.51 20.67 -7.97
N ILE A 105 10.40 20.36 -6.68
CA ILE A 105 10.05 19.02 -6.20
C ILE A 105 8.64 18.63 -6.69
N GLU A 106 7.67 19.52 -6.58
CA GLU A 106 6.30 19.32 -7.10
C GLU A 106 6.31 19.07 -8.60
N ALA A 107 7.05 19.87 -9.39
CA ALA A 107 7.16 19.69 -10.83
C ALA A 107 7.80 18.34 -11.20
N ILE A 108 8.88 17.93 -10.50
CA ILE A 108 9.52 16.62 -10.71
C ILE A 108 8.56 15.49 -10.37
N TYR A 109 7.81 15.63 -9.29
CA TYR A 109 6.79 14.67 -8.88
C TYR A 109 5.68 14.53 -9.93
N ASP A 110 5.14 15.62 -10.44
CA ASP A 110 4.10 15.60 -11.48
C ASP A 110 4.60 15.00 -12.80
N GLN A 111 5.83 15.33 -13.20
CA GLN A 111 6.48 14.74 -14.37
C GLN A 111 6.68 13.23 -14.21
N MET A 112 7.06 12.77 -13.02
CA MET A 112 7.24 11.37 -12.69
C MET A 112 5.90 10.60 -12.72
N LEU A 113 4.82 11.18 -12.20
CA LEU A 113 3.48 10.56 -12.28
C LEU A 113 3.01 10.45 -13.73
N TYR A 114 3.21 11.50 -14.52
CA TYR A 114 2.86 11.51 -15.94
C TYR A 114 3.64 10.43 -16.72
N ALA A 115 4.96 10.36 -16.53
CA ALA A 115 5.81 9.38 -17.20
C ALA A 115 5.47 7.93 -16.82
N SER A 116 4.98 7.70 -15.60
CA SER A 116 4.58 6.39 -15.10
C SER A 116 3.13 6.01 -15.38
N GLY A 117 2.34 6.91 -15.99
CA GLY A 117 0.92 6.68 -16.27
C GLY A 117 0.07 6.52 -15.00
N LEU A 118 0.54 7.06 -13.87
CA LEU A 118 -0.15 7.01 -12.60
C LEU A 118 -1.14 8.17 -12.47
N THR A 119 -2.33 7.86 -11.95
CA THR A 119 -3.34 8.87 -11.62
C THR A 119 -3.60 8.87 -10.11
N PRO A 120 -3.49 10.02 -9.44
CA PRO A 120 -3.64 10.10 -7.99
C PRO A 120 -5.11 9.91 -7.57
N ILE A 121 -5.30 9.25 -6.43
CA ILE A 121 -6.58 9.11 -5.73
C ILE A 121 -6.57 10.12 -4.58
N GLU A 122 -7.20 11.27 -4.79
CA GLU A 122 -7.24 12.38 -3.85
C GLU A 122 -8.70 12.76 -3.55
N PRO A 123 -9.39 11.98 -2.69
CA PRO A 123 -10.73 12.33 -2.27
C PRO A 123 -10.71 13.62 -1.44
N GLY A 124 -11.71 14.48 -1.69
CA GLY A 124 -11.92 15.70 -0.94
C GLY A 124 -12.42 15.43 0.48
N ALA A 125 -12.22 16.41 1.35
CA ALA A 125 -12.82 16.39 2.66
C ALA A 125 -14.36 16.49 2.54
N GLY A 126 -15.07 15.51 3.07
CA GLY A 126 -16.52 15.34 2.93
C GLY A 126 -16.94 14.26 1.93
N ASP A 127 -16.02 13.76 1.09
CA ASP A 127 -16.34 12.71 0.12
C ASP A 127 -16.69 11.39 0.80
N LYS A 128 -17.50 10.58 0.11
CA LYS A 128 -17.91 9.27 0.61
C LYS A 128 -16.72 8.31 0.64
N PHE A 129 -16.57 7.59 1.76
CA PHE A 129 -15.59 6.53 1.85
C PHE A 129 -15.95 5.36 0.91
N ASP A 130 -14.97 4.88 0.14
CA ASP A 130 -15.08 3.75 -0.80
C ASP A 130 -14.04 2.71 -0.41
N GLU A 131 -14.50 1.56 0.06
CA GLU A 131 -13.66 0.44 0.52
C GLU A 131 -12.71 -0.09 -0.56
N LYS A 132 -13.04 0.08 -1.85
CA LYS A 132 -12.17 -0.37 -2.94
C LYS A 132 -10.97 0.56 -3.11
N ARG A 133 -11.18 1.87 -2.97
CA ARG A 133 -10.20 2.91 -3.32
C ARG A 133 -9.48 3.48 -2.11
N HIS A 134 -10.05 3.33 -0.92
CA HIS A 134 -9.61 4.00 0.30
C HIS A 134 -9.36 2.99 1.44
N ILE A 135 -8.31 3.22 2.22
CA ILE A 135 -8.04 2.53 3.48
C ILE A 135 -8.16 3.55 4.61
N ALA A 136 -9.04 3.27 5.58
CA ALA A 136 -9.17 4.11 6.77
C ALA A 136 -8.03 3.80 7.75
N VAL A 137 -7.08 4.72 7.91
CA VAL A 137 -5.95 4.60 8.85
C VAL A 137 -6.22 5.29 10.19
N GLY A 138 -7.29 6.07 10.28
CA GLY A 138 -7.68 6.77 11.49
C GLY A 138 -9.13 7.25 11.46
N LEU A 139 -9.62 7.65 12.63
CA LEU A 139 -10.95 8.22 12.82
C LEU A 139 -10.82 9.59 13.47
N GLU A 140 -11.54 10.56 12.94
CA GLU A 140 -11.63 11.90 13.52
C GLU A 140 -13.03 12.14 14.06
N TYR A 141 -13.14 12.62 15.30
CA TYR A 141 -14.42 12.85 15.98
C TYR A 141 -14.82 14.32 15.93
N GLY A 142 -16.12 14.58 15.87
CA GLY A 142 -16.64 15.95 15.95
C GLY A 142 -16.33 16.80 14.71
N THR A 143 -16.09 16.17 13.56
CA THR A 143 -15.88 16.91 12.31
C THR A 143 -17.20 17.47 11.77
N LYS A 144 -17.10 18.49 10.91
CA LYS A 144 -18.26 19.06 10.18
C LYS A 144 -18.81 18.14 9.09
N TYR A 145 -18.14 17.03 8.78
CA TYR A 145 -18.50 16.14 7.68
C TYR A 145 -19.31 14.93 8.17
N PRO A 146 -20.24 14.41 7.35
CA PRO A 146 -21.14 13.33 7.75
C PRO A 146 -20.39 12.06 8.19
N GLN A 147 -21.06 11.19 8.95
CA GLN A 147 -20.48 9.92 9.36
C GLN A 147 -20.05 9.09 8.14
N ASN A 148 -18.91 8.43 8.25
CA ASN A 148 -18.33 7.59 7.20
C ASN A 148 -17.94 8.38 5.92
N SER A 149 -17.65 9.68 6.08
CA SER A 149 -17.03 10.50 5.05
C SER A 149 -15.54 10.70 5.33
N ILE A 150 -14.80 11.10 4.31
CA ILE A 150 -13.37 11.35 4.42
C ILE A 150 -13.15 12.71 5.08
N PHE A 151 -12.33 12.77 6.12
CA PHE A 151 -11.93 14.02 6.78
C PHE A 151 -10.71 14.63 6.10
N ARG A 152 -9.66 13.82 5.93
CA ARG A 152 -8.44 14.20 5.19
C ARG A 152 -7.71 12.97 4.65
N VAL A 153 -6.92 13.18 3.61
CA VAL A 153 -5.99 12.17 3.08
C VAL A 153 -4.71 12.21 3.92
N ALA A 154 -4.35 11.09 4.52
CA ALA A 154 -3.07 10.93 5.23
C ALA A 154 -1.94 10.62 4.24
N ARG A 155 -2.25 9.79 3.23
CA ARG A 155 -1.31 9.43 2.16
C ARG A 155 -2.07 9.19 0.87
N LYS A 156 -1.61 9.81 -0.22
CA LYS A 156 -2.25 9.73 -1.54
C LYS A 156 -2.28 8.29 -2.08
N GLY A 157 -3.38 7.89 -2.70
CA GLY A 157 -3.47 6.63 -3.45
C GLY A 157 -3.16 6.85 -4.92
N TYR A 158 -2.99 5.77 -5.70
CA TYR A 158 -2.75 5.85 -7.14
C TYR A 158 -3.38 4.70 -7.92
N LEU A 159 -3.84 5.01 -9.13
CA LEU A 159 -4.36 4.09 -10.13
C LEU A 159 -3.41 4.04 -11.33
N PHE A 160 -3.29 2.88 -11.96
CA PHE A 160 -2.62 2.67 -13.24
C PHE A 160 -3.60 2.01 -14.21
N GLU A 161 -3.94 2.66 -15.31
CA GLU A 161 -4.90 2.13 -16.31
C GLU A 161 -6.18 1.55 -15.65
N ASN A 162 -6.74 2.27 -14.67
CA ASN A 162 -7.89 1.90 -13.84
C ASN A 162 -7.68 0.77 -12.81
N ASN A 163 -6.49 0.16 -12.76
CA ASN A 163 -6.12 -0.79 -11.72
C ASN A 163 -5.56 -0.06 -10.50
N ILE A 164 -5.97 -0.48 -9.31
CA ILE A 164 -5.51 0.14 -8.06
C ILE A 164 -4.10 -0.35 -7.76
N VAL A 165 -3.13 0.56 -7.81
CA VAL A 165 -1.73 0.27 -7.49
C VAL A 165 -1.50 0.40 -6.00
N ARG A 166 -2.06 1.46 -5.40
CA ARG A 166 -2.09 1.71 -3.96
C ARG A 166 -3.39 2.45 -3.62
N PRO A 167 -4.21 1.97 -2.67
CA PRO A 167 -5.37 2.73 -2.20
C PRO A 167 -4.94 3.97 -1.43
N ALA A 168 -5.80 4.99 -1.37
CA ALA A 168 -5.51 6.19 -0.59
C ALA A 168 -5.73 5.91 0.90
N GLU A 169 -4.76 6.28 1.74
CA GLU A 169 -4.90 6.19 3.19
C GLU A 169 -5.59 7.47 3.68
N VAL A 170 -6.76 7.31 4.30
CA VAL A 170 -7.63 8.40 4.69
C VAL A 170 -7.98 8.32 6.17
N ILE A 171 -8.29 9.48 6.74
CA ILE A 171 -8.90 9.58 8.07
C ILE A 171 -10.38 9.83 7.86
N VAL A 172 -11.23 9.04 8.51
CA VAL A 172 -12.68 9.06 8.30
C VAL A 172 -13.36 9.80 9.45
N SER A 173 -14.35 10.62 9.11
CA SER A 173 -15.21 11.30 10.07
C SER A 173 -16.10 10.29 10.79
N LYS A 174 -16.06 10.34 12.11
CA LYS A 174 -17.02 9.69 12.99
C LYS A 174 -17.76 10.77 13.76
N ASN A 175 -19.09 10.72 13.71
CA ASN A 175 -19.89 11.54 14.62
C ASN A 175 -19.47 11.24 16.07
N PRO A 176 -19.51 12.23 16.97
CA PRO A 176 -19.36 11.95 18.38
C PRO A 176 -20.34 10.85 18.72
N VAL A 177 -19.81 9.74 19.23
CA VAL A 177 -20.63 8.69 19.78
C VAL A 177 -21.33 9.35 20.95
N GLU A 178 -22.60 9.74 20.79
CA GLU A 178 -23.53 9.64 21.90
C GLU A 178 -23.37 8.21 22.37
N GLN A 179 -22.64 8.05 23.47
CA GLN A 179 -22.62 6.79 24.19
C GLN A 179 -24.08 6.54 24.53
N LYS A 180 -24.78 5.74 23.70
CA LYS A 180 -26.09 5.23 24.04
C LYS A 180 -25.87 4.41 25.29
N MET A 181 -26.03 5.06 26.44
CA MET A 181 -26.16 4.42 27.72
C MET A 181 -27.20 3.33 27.52
N ILE A 182 -26.77 2.08 27.60
CA ILE A 182 -27.66 0.93 27.57
C ILE A 182 -28.70 1.21 28.66
N LYS A 183 -29.95 1.52 28.26
CA LYS A 183 -31.02 1.79 29.22
C LYS A 183 -31.15 0.56 30.12
N LYS A 184 -30.85 0.74 31.41
CA LYS A 184 -31.02 -0.19 32.54
C LYS A 184 -32.48 -0.63 32.67
N GLY A 185 -32.92 -1.51 31.77
CA GLY A 185 -34.31 -1.98 31.80
C GLY A 185 -34.53 -3.24 30.98
N PHE A 186 -33.73 -3.47 29.93
CA PHE A 186 -33.81 -4.71 29.17
C PHE A 186 -33.19 -5.90 29.94
N TRP A 187 -31.98 -5.71 30.48
CA TRP A 187 -31.31 -6.72 31.31
C TRP A 187 -31.96 -6.91 32.70
N ASP A 188 -32.70 -5.92 33.22
CA ASP A 188 -33.44 -6.04 34.49
C ASP A 188 -34.71 -6.90 34.36
N ARG A 189 -35.37 -6.89 33.19
CA ARG A 189 -36.52 -7.79 32.91
C ARG A 189 -36.07 -9.21 32.57
N LEU A 190 -34.92 -9.36 31.92
CA LEU A 190 -34.36 -10.66 31.54
C LEU A 190 -33.73 -11.41 32.73
N THR A 191 -33.33 -10.72 33.80
CA THR A 191 -32.76 -11.33 35.03
C THR A 191 -33.79 -11.67 36.11
N GLY A 192 -35.09 -11.42 35.87
CA GLY A 192 -36.18 -11.64 36.83
C GLY A 192 -36.43 -13.08 37.29
N LEU A 193 -35.71 -14.07 36.76
CA LEU A 193 -35.87 -15.49 37.13
C LEU A 193 -34.58 -16.18 37.60
N ILE A 194 -33.46 -15.45 37.76
CA ILE A 194 -32.21 -16.06 38.22
C ILE A 194 -31.80 -15.45 39.56
N LYS A 195 -32.66 -15.65 40.57
CA LYS A 195 -32.30 -15.42 41.98
C LYS A 195 -31.69 -16.69 42.55
N LYS A 196 -30.39 -16.87 42.35
CA LYS A 196 -29.53 -17.70 43.21
C LYS A 196 -28.08 -17.25 43.05
N GLU A 197 -27.60 -16.52 44.05
CA GLU A 197 -26.21 -16.11 44.20
C GLU A 197 -25.29 -17.34 44.12
N LYS A 198 -24.37 -17.36 43.16
CA LYS A 198 -23.24 -18.29 43.16
C LYS A 198 -22.00 -17.55 43.71
N PRO A 199 -21.27 -18.13 44.69
CA PRO A 199 -20.10 -17.52 45.33
C PRO A 199 -18.91 -17.25 44.38
N GLN A 200 -18.92 -17.82 43.16
CA GLN A 200 -17.87 -17.58 42.17
C GLN A 200 -17.86 -16.17 41.57
N VAL A 201 -19.00 -15.46 41.56
CA VAL A 201 -19.11 -14.13 40.93
C VAL A 201 -18.45 -13.04 41.78
N SER A 202 -18.52 -13.15 43.11
CA SER A 202 -17.86 -12.21 44.01
C SER A 202 -16.33 -12.31 43.97
N GLU A 203 -15.81 -13.51 43.73
CA GLU A 203 -14.37 -13.74 43.66
C GLU A 203 -13.80 -13.29 42.31
N MET A 204 -14.57 -13.42 41.24
CA MET A 204 -14.23 -12.85 39.93
C MET A 204 -14.18 -11.32 39.97
N ASN A 205 -15.13 -10.67 40.64
CA ASN A 205 -15.14 -9.21 40.76
C ASN A 205 -13.92 -8.70 41.55
N LYS A 206 -13.54 -9.38 42.64
CA LYS A 206 -12.32 -9.04 43.39
C LYS A 206 -11.04 -9.15 42.54
N ARG A 207 -10.95 -10.17 41.69
CA ARG A 207 -9.81 -10.34 40.77
C ARG A 207 -9.76 -9.24 39.71
N ILE A 208 -10.92 -8.78 39.24
CA ILE A 208 -11.01 -7.66 38.29
C ILE A 208 -10.53 -6.36 38.95
N ASP A 209 -11.00 -6.06 40.16
CA ASP A 209 -10.59 -4.86 40.91
C ASP A 209 -9.07 -4.87 41.20
N GLU A 210 -8.50 -6.04 41.46
CA GLU A 210 -7.06 -6.22 41.71
C GLU A 210 -6.23 -6.02 40.44
N ILE A 211 -6.69 -6.52 39.29
CA ILE A 211 -6.06 -6.27 38.00
C ILE A 211 -6.09 -4.78 37.66
N GLU A 212 -7.20 -4.10 37.88
CA GLU A 212 -7.32 -2.66 37.63
C GLU A 212 -6.37 -1.85 38.51
N ARG A 213 -6.19 -2.23 39.79
CA ARG A 213 -5.19 -1.59 40.66
C ARG A 213 -3.77 -1.78 40.15
N ILE A 214 -3.39 -3.02 39.80
CA ILE A 214 -2.04 -3.33 39.30
C ILE A 214 -1.76 -2.57 38.01
N GLN A 215 -2.75 -2.47 37.11
CA GLN A 215 -2.61 -1.71 35.89
C GLN A 215 -2.43 -0.21 36.18
N LYS A 216 -3.20 0.35 37.10
CA LYS A 216 -3.09 1.75 37.48
C LYS A 216 -1.74 2.09 38.10
N GLU A 217 -1.25 1.24 38.99
CA GLU A 217 0.07 1.42 39.63
C GLU A 217 1.21 1.35 38.60
N LYS A 218 1.16 0.43 37.63
CA LYS A 218 2.14 0.35 36.54
C LYS A 218 2.11 1.60 35.64
N ILE A 219 0.91 2.13 35.37
CA ILE A 219 0.75 3.36 34.58
C ILE A 219 1.37 4.54 35.33
N ASP A 220 1.12 4.65 36.63
CA ASP A 220 1.67 5.72 37.48
C ASP A 220 3.20 5.65 37.54
N MET A 221 3.78 4.45 37.68
CA MET A 221 5.23 4.24 37.62
C MET A 221 5.84 4.67 36.28
N ILE A 222 5.23 4.27 35.16
CA ILE A 222 5.69 4.68 33.82
C ILE A 222 5.61 6.20 33.65
N SER A 223 4.57 6.84 34.21
CA SER A 223 4.43 8.29 34.16
C SER A 223 5.55 9.00 34.92
N ILE A 224 5.97 8.46 36.07
CA ILE A 224 7.09 9.01 36.86
C ILE A 224 8.41 8.86 36.09
N ASP A 225 8.67 7.69 35.51
CA ASP A 225 9.89 7.43 34.72
C ASP A 225 9.98 8.33 33.49
N LEU A 226 8.85 8.56 32.81
CA LEU A 226 8.77 9.48 31.67
C LEU A 226 9.11 10.91 32.05
N GLU A 227 8.65 11.38 33.22
CA GLU A 227 8.93 12.74 33.65
C GLU A 227 10.40 12.89 34.08
N SER A 228 10.98 11.86 34.72
CA SER A 228 12.42 11.79 35.00
C SER A 228 13.25 11.89 33.71
N LEU A 229 12.95 11.08 32.70
CA LEU A 229 13.65 11.12 31.40
C LEU A 229 13.53 12.48 30.71
N ARG A 230 12.34 13.11 30.77
CA ARG A 230 12.15 14.47 30.24
C ARG A 230 13.05 15.48 30.93
N THR A 231 13.22 15.41 32.25
CA THR A 231 14.13 16.31 32.96
C THR A 231 15.58 16.10 32.54
N SER A 232 16.02 14.83 32.42
CA SER A 232 17.38 14.52 31.95
C SER A 232 17.64 15.01 30.52
N ILE A 233 16.66 14.88 29.62
CA ILE A 233 16.78 15.42 28.25
C ILE A 233 16.96 16.93 28.27
N ARG A 234 16.13 17.67 29.04
CA ARG A 234 16.27 19.13 29.17
C ARG A 234 17.66 19.52 29.70
N GLU A 235 18.17 18.81 30.71
CA GLU A 235 19.52 19.06 31.23
C GLU A 235 20.60 18.85 30.16
N LEU A 236 20.51 17.78 29.37
CA LEU A 236 21.45 17.52 28.29
C LEU A 236 21.39 18.59 27.19
N GLU A 237 20.20 19.07 26.84
CA GLU A 237 20.02 20.17 25.88
C GLU A 237 20.67 21.46 26.38
N THR A 238 20.50 21.80 27.66
CA THR A 238 21.14 22.99 28.24
C THR A 238 22.66 22.89 28.24
N LYS A 239 23.23 21.72 28.58
CA LYS A 239 24.68 21.47 28.51
C LYS A 239 25.19 21.57 27.07
N ALA A 240 24.48 20.98 26.11
CA ALA A 240 24.86 21.07 24.69
C ALA A 240 24.90 22.53 24.22
N LYS A 241 23.91 23.35 24.61
CA LYS A 241 23.87 24.77 24.28
C LYS A 241 25.06 25.54 24.88
N GLN A 242 25.36 25.31 26.15
CA GLN A 242 26.54 25.92 26.81
C GLN A 242 27.84 25.52 26.14
N THR A 243 28.01 24.24 25.78
CA THR A 243 29.22 23.80 25.07
C THR A 243 29.38 24.45 23.70
N TYR A 244 28.26 24.68 23.00
CA TYR A 244 28.28 25.38 21.72
C TYR A 244 28.67 26.86 21.88
N GLU A 245 28.11 27.56 22.86
CA GLU A 245 28.44 28.95 23.17
C GLU A 245 29.94 29.10 23.53
N LEU A 246 30.47 28.21 24.37
CA LEU A 246 31.90 28.19 24.73
C LEU A 246 32.80 27.94 23.50
N GLU A 247 32.39 27.06 22.59
CA GLU A 247 33.17 26.77 21.38
C GLU A 247 33.16 27.96 20.40
N VAL A 248 32.05 28.71 20.32
CA VAL A 248 31.97 29.96 19.55
C VAL A 248 32.90 31.03 20.15
N GLU A 249 32.84 31.24 21.46
CA GLU A 249 33.70 32.20 22.17
C GLU A 249 35.19 31.84 22.02
N ARG A 250 35.52 30.55 22.15
CA ARG A 250 36.88 30.04 21.93
C ARG A 250 37.38 30.36 20.52
N LYS A 251 36.57 30.16 19.48
CA LYS A 251 36.92 30.48 18.10
C LYS A 251 37.13 31.98 17.88
N GLN A 252 36.31 32.82 18.49
CA GLN A 252 36.47 34.29 18.44
C GLN A 252 37.78 34.72 19.11
N ASN A 253 38.07 34.21 20.31
CA ASN A 253 39.32 34.50 21.02
C ASN A 253 40.56 34.07 20.23
N ILE A 254 40.54 32.90 19.58
CA ILE A 254 41.64 32.44 18.72
C ILE A 254 41.83 33.39 17.52
N ALA A 255 40.73 33.83 16.89
CA ALA A 255 40.79 34.77 15.77
C ALA A 255 41.37 36.13 16.20
N GLU A 256 41.00 36.65 17.37
CA GLU A 256 41.56 37.90 17.91
C GLU A 256 43.06 37.79 18.22
N ILE A 257 43.49 36.68 18.83
CA ILE A 257 44.90 36.43 19.13
C ILE A 257 45.71 36.35 17.82
N SER A 258 45.19 35.62 16.82
CA SER A 258 45.82 35.51 15.50
C SER A 258 45.96 36.88 14.83
N ASN A 259 44.92 37.71 14.89
CA ASN A 259 44.95 39.07 14.33
C ASN A 259 45.96 39.98 15.07
N LYS A 260 46.00 39.93 16.40
CA LYS A 260 47.00 40.67 17.19
C LYS A 260 48.44 40.26 16.86
N GLN A 261 48.69 38.96 16.68
CA GLN A 261 50.00 38.45 16.26
C GLN A 261 50.37 38.90 14.84
N PHE A 262 49.41 38.91 13.92
CA PHE A 262 49.61 39.41 12.55
C PHE A 262 50.01 40.90 12.55
N ILE A 263 49.28 41.75 13.28
CA ILE A 263 49.58 43.18 13.41
C ILE A 263 50.95 43.41 14.06
N GLN A 264 51.32 42.60 15.06
CA GLN A 264 52.62 42.71 15.71
C GLN A 264 53.76 42.35 14.75
N LYS A 265 53.61 41.28 13.96
CA LYS A 265 54.57 40.89 12.93
C LYS A 265 54.73 41.98 11.86
N GLU A 266 53.63 42.56 11.41
CA GLU A 266 53.65 43.65 10.42
C GLU A 266 54.34 44.92 10.96
N LYS A 267 54.27 45.18 12.27
CA LYS A 267 55.02 46.27 12.92
C LYS A 267 56.51 45.97 13.02
N PHE A 268 56.91 44.73 13.30
CA PHE A 268 58.31 44.31 13.33
C PHE A 268 58.97 44.38 11.94
N ASP A 269 58.24 43.96 10.90
CA ASP A 269 58.74 43.98 9.51
C ASP A 269 58.92 45.41 8.94
N LYS A 270 58.33 46.43 9.58
CA LYS A 270 58.44 47.86 9.20
C LYS A 270 59.54 48.63 9.96
N ILE A 271 60.34 47.98 10.80
CA ILE A 271 61.47 48.62 11.49
C ILE A 271 62.68 48.63 10.53
N PRO A 272 63.21 49.80 10.13
CA PRO A 272 64.37 49.87 9.25
C PRO A 272 65.61 49.31 9.96
N TRP A 273 66.39 48.48 9.26
CA TRP A 273 67.68 48.00 9.74
C TRP A 273 68.63 49.20 9.90
N ILE A 274 69.07 49.46 11.14
CA ILE A 274 70.13 50.43 11.49
C ILE A 274 71.46 49.68 11.55
#